data_AF-A0A7S0LIQ1-F1
#
_entry.id   AF-A0A7S0LIQ1-F1
#
_cell.length_a   1.000
_cell.length_b   1.000
_cell.length_c   1.000
_cell.angle_alpha   90.00
_cell.angle_beta   90.00
_cell.angle_gamma   90.00
#
_symmetry.space_group_name_H-M   'P 1'
#
loop_
_entity.id
_entity.type
_entity.pdbx_description
1 polymer ?
#
loop_
_entity_poly.entity_id
_entity_poly.type
_entity_poly.pdbx_seq_one_letter_code
_entity_poly.pdbx_strand_id
1 'polypeptide(L)'
;LMQQWSEISDELGPLEMQSPCSAERIALVRLVVQAQDVSKQLAVRDAFLSLPRSSRLAISQELALTGIQDEYFALTPKSTGGPAFLVYYSPAFLRHCCTQGAADGYAALIILAEVYRAARQFWPLSAEQAGATVTIFIADLKASNAAAIVERLAEGQCFILKQTGATEGYVRLTEMDDLVGIDCTLCKPGRDSSVLHFWKSHLCPLDLVIATPSLSKLAPRKLSASDPGILEKITSSSRS
;
A
#
# COMPACT_ATOMS: atom_id res chain seq x y z
N LEU A 1 -18.19 14.82 12.07
CA LEU A 1 -17.19 13.99 12.78
C LEU A 1 -17.72 13.46 14.10
N MET A 2 -18.04 14.28 15.12
CA MET A 2 -18.55 13.72 16.40
C MET A 2 -19.87 12.94 16.26
N GLN A 3 -20.82 13.44 15.47
CA GLN A 3 -22.09 12.74 15.21
C GLN A 3 -21.90 11.43 14.42
N GLN A 4 -21.08 11.46 13.35
CA GLN A 4 -20.73 10.23 12.63
C GLN A 4 -20.04 9.24 13.56
N TRP A 5 -19.15 9.71 14.44
CA TRP A 5 -18.46 8.85 15.40
C TRP A 5 -19.43 8.21 16.40
N SER A 6 -20.45 8.92 16.87
CA SER A 6 -21.46 8.31 17.77
C SER A 6 -22.28 7.22 17.09
N GLU A 7 -22.72 7.46 15.84
CA GLU A 7 -23.46 6.47 15.06
C GLU A 7 -22.62 5.21 14.82
N ILE A 8 -21.37 5.42 14.44
CA ILE A 8 -20.39 4.35 14.23
C ILE A 8 -20.08 3.64 15.55
N SER A 9 -19.90 4.35 16.67
CA SER A 9 -19.50 3.73 17.93
C SER A 9 -20.52 2.73 18.45
N ASP A 10 -21.80 2.97 18.20
CA ASP A 10 -22.87 2.04 18.55
C ASP A 10 -22.78 0.76 17.71
N GLU A 11 -22.47 0.87 16.41
CA GLU A 11 -22.28 -0.27 15.50
C GLU A 11 -20.93 -1.00 15.65
N LEU A 12 -19.89 -0.28 16.06
CA LEU A 12 -18.56 -0.83 16.27
C LEU A 12 -18.45 -1.68 17.53
N GLY A 13 -19.35 -1.44 18.49
CA GLY A 13 -19.20 -1.93 19.85
C GLY A 13 -17.98 -1.32 20.55
N PRO A 14 -17.66 -1.77 21.77
CA PRO A 14 -16.52 -1.25 22.51
C PRO A 14 -15.22 -1.58 21.76
N LEU A 15 -14.62 -0.59 21.11
CA LEU A 15 -13.29 -0.67 20.49
C LEU A 15 -12.22 -1.15 21.49
N GLU A 16 -12.47 -0.96 22.79
CA GLU A 16 -11.63 -1.42 23.88
C GLU A 16 -11.43 -2.94 23.92
N MET A 17 -12.34 -3.74 23.36
CA MET A 17 -12.24 -5.21 23.39
C MET A 17 -11.57 -5.83 22.16
N GLN A 18 -11.51 -5.13 21.02
CA GLN A 18 -11.20 -5.78 19.73
C GLN A 18 -9.74 -5.68 19.31
N SER A 19 -8.96 -4.73 19.83
CA SER A 19 -7.53 -4.61 19.51
C SER A 19 -6.64 -4.66 20.76
N PRO A 20 -5.62 -5.55 20.77
CA PRO A 20 -4.76 -5.78 21.92
C PRO A 20 -3.75 -4.66 22.18
N CYS A 21 -3.45 -3.78 21.21
CA CYS A 21 -2.47 -2.71 21.40
C CYS A 21 -3.03 -1.33 21.02
N SER A 22 -2.51 -0.29 21.66
CA SER A 22 -3.01 1.08 21.49
C SER A 22 -2.74 1.68 20.12
N ALA A 23 -1.62 1.34 19.48
CA ALA A 23 -1.29 1.81 18.13
C ALA A 23 -2.30 1.31 17.08
N GLU A 24 -2.72 0.04 17.20
CA GLU A 24 -3.76 -0.53 16.33
C GLU A 24 -5.10 0.19 16.49
N ARG A 25 -5.48 0.57 17.71
CA ARG A 25 -6.71 1.35 17.95
C ARG A 25 -6.65 2.71 17.27
N ILE A 26 -5.54 3.43 17.41
CA ILE A 26 -5.35 4.75 16.77
C ILE A 26 -5.41 4.62 15.25
N ALA A 27 -4.76 3.60 14.69
CA ALA A 27 -4.79 3.32 13.27
C ALA A 27 -6.20 3.00 12.78
N LEU A 28 -6.94 2.14 13.49
CA LEU A 28 -8.31 1.81 13.15
C LEU A 28 -9.21 3.04 13.17
N VAL A 29 -9.16 3.87 14.23
CA VAL A 29 -9.91 5.14 14.33
C VAL A 29 -9.58 6.02 13.13
N ARG A 30 -8.29 6.23 12.82
CA ARG A 30 -7.85 7.05 11.69
C ARG A 30 -8.37 6.50 10.36
N LEU A 31 -8.27 5.20 10.11
CA LEU A 31 -8.74 4.56 8.87
C LEU A 31 -10.26 4.66 8.70
N VAL A 32 -11.03 4.43 9.77
CA VAL A 32 -12.50 4.58 9.78
C VAL A 32 -12.88 6.03 9.45
N VAL A 33 -12.21 7.02 10.06
CA VAL A 33 -12.45 8.43 9.73
C VAL A 33 -12.15 8.74 8.26
N GLN A 34 -11.13 8.13 7.68
CA GLN A 34 -10.78 8.32 6.26
C GLN A 34 -11.84 7.77 5.29
N ALA A 35 -12.57 6.73 5.67
CA ALA A 35 -13.61 6.12 4.84
C ALA A 35 -14.88 6.99 4.69
N GLN A 36 -15.18 7.87 5.65
CA GLN A 36 -16.26 8.89 5.67
C GLN A 36 -17.71 8.41 5.46
N ASP A 37 -17.95 7.17 5.10
CA ASP A 37 -19.25 6.55 4.85
C ASP A 37 -19.40 5.29 5.72
N VAL A 38 -20.57 5.08 6.33
CA VAL A 38 -20.79 4.02 7.33
C VAL A 38 -20.53 2.62 6.77
N SER A 39 -21.01 2.32 5.56
CA SER A 39 -20.79 0.98 4.99
C SER A 39 -19.31 0.75 4.71
N LYS A 40 -18.60 1.79 4.27
CA LYS A 40 -17.14 1.75 4.03
C LYS A 40 -16.34 1.69 5.32
N GLN A 41 -16.82 2.31 6.38
CA GLN A 41 -16.21 2.28 7.71
C GLN A 41 -16.24 0.88 8.30
N LEU A 42 -17.38 0.21 8.21
CA LEU A 42 -17.50 -1.21 8.60
C LEU A 42 -16.58 -2.09 7.75
N ALA A 43 -16.57 -1.89 6.42
CA ALA A 43 -15.68 -2.62 5.52
C ALA A 43 -14.19 -2.45 5.88
N VAL A 44 -13.75 -1.21 6.16
CA VAL A 44 -12.37 -0.91 6.56
C VAL A 44 -12.03 -1.52 7.92
N ARG A 45 -12.95 -1.48 8.89
CA ARG A 45 -12.74 -2.14 10.19
C ARG A 45 -12.54 -3.63 10.03
N ASP A 46 -13.49 -4.31 9.39
CA ASP A 46 -13.47 -5.75 9.26
C ASP A 46 -12.22 -6.19 8.50
N ALA A 47 -11.90 -5.47 7.42
CA ALA A 47 -10.65 -5.64 6.68
C ALA A 47 -9.40 -5.51 7.56
N PHE A 48 -9.31 -4.45 8.37
CA PHE A 48 -8.16 -4.19 9.24
C PHE A 48 -7.96 -5.29 10.29
N LEU A 49 -9.05 -5.77 10.89
CA LEU A 49 -9.01 -6.87 11.86
C LEU A 49 -8.58 -8.19 11.22
N SER A 50 -8.96 -8.42 9.96
CA SER A 50 -8.57 -9.59 9.17
C SER A 50 -7.16 -9.52 8.58
N LEU A 51 -6.46 -8.37 8.64
CA LEU A 51 -5.11 -8.25 8.10
C LEU A 51 -4.12 -9.22 8.78
N PRO A 52 -3.12 -9.73 8.02
CA PRO A 52 -1.96 -10.38 8.59
C PRO A 52 -1.29 -9.45 9.61
N ARG A 53 -0.78 -10.03 10.70
CA ARG A 53 -0.17 -9.26 11.80
C ARG A 53 0.93 -8.31 11.31
N SER A 54 1.74 -8.70 10.33
CA SER A 54 2.80 -7.87 9.76
C SER A 54 2.29 -6.63 9.02
N SER A 55 1.14 -6.72 8.35
CA SER A 55 0.51 -5.59 7.64
C SER A 55 -0.23 -4.69 8.60
N ARG A 56 -0.95 -5.29 9.56
CA ARG A 56 -1.60 -4.53 10.62
C ARG A 56 -0.57 -3.74 11.44
N LEU A 57 0.57 -4.35 11.80
CA LEU A 57 1.63 -3.67 12.54
C LEU A 57 2.24 -2.49 11.76
N ALA A 58 2.54 -2.68 10.48
CA ALA A 58 3.10 -1.61 9.64
C ALA A 58 2.16 -0.40 9.60
N ILE A 59 0.88 -0.60 9.29
CA ILE A 59 -0.10 0.50 9.29
C ILE A 59 -0.24 1.12 10.69
N SER A 60 -0.25 0.28 11.73
CA SER A 60 -0.46 0.73 13.11
C SER A 60 0.66 1.63 13.62
N GLN A 61 1.90 1.25 13.33
CA GLN A 61 3.07 2.03 13.71
C GLN A 61 3.04 3.39 13.04
N GLU A 62 2.77 3.45 11.73
CA GLU A 62 2.80 4.72 10.99
C GLU A 62 1.64 5.63 11.35
N LEU A 63 0.42 5.09 11.47
CA LEU A 63 -0.73 5.89 11.85
C LEU A 63 -0.74 6.28 13.34
N ALA A 64 0.07 5.65 14.19
CA ALA A 64 0.26 6.10 15.57
C ALA A 64 1.22 7.30 15.70
N LEU A 65 1.96 7.67 14.64
CA LEU A 65 2.80 8.86 14.64
C LEU A 65 1.98 10.11 14.35
N THR A 66 2.28 11.19 15.08
CA THR A 66 1.59 12.49 14.99
C THR A 66 2.22 13.41 13.95
N GLY A 67 3.54 13.33 13.78
CA GLY A 67 4.30 14.28 12.97
C GLY A 67 4.47 15.64 13.63
N ILE A 68 4.20 15.74 14.94
CA ILE A 68 4.35 16.96 15.74
C ILE A 68 5.31 16.64 16.89
N GLN A 69 6.31 17.50 17.10
CA GLN A 69 7.30 17.30 18.15
C GLN A 69 6.64 17.30 19.53
N ASP A 70 7.04 16.34 20.38
CA ASP A 70 6.52 16.13 21.74
C ASP A 70 5.03 15.79 21.87
N GLU A 71 4.31 15.63 20.75
CA GLU A 71 2.93 15.13 20.76
C GLU A 71 2.88 13.62 20.56
N TYR A 72 2.09 12.95 21.40
CA TYR A 72 1.83 11.52 21.33
C TYR A 72 0.39 11.24 21.76
N PHE A 73 -0.16 10.11 21.32
CA PHE A 73 -1.46 9.68 21.80
C PHE A 73 -1.33 9.13 23.21
N ALA A 74 -2.25 9.52 24.11
CA ALA A 74 -2.21 9.13 25.52
C ALA A 74 -2.16 7.60 25.74
N LEU A 75 -2.71 6.82 24.80
CA LEU A 75 -2.72 5.36 24.88
C LEU A 75 -1.44 4.70 24.34
N THR A 76 -0.59 5.42 23.60
CA THR A 76 0.65 4.86 23.04
C THR A 76 1.86 5.21 23.90
N PRO A 77 2.87 4.33 23.99
CA PRO A 77 4.19 4.73 24.45
C PRO A 77 4.66 5.97 23.67
N LYS A 78 5.34 6.91 24.34
CA LYS A 78 5.91 8.08 23.67
C LYS A 78 6.84 7.59 22.55
N SER A 79 6.43 7.76 21.29
CA SER A 79 7.27 7.39 20.15
C SER A 79 8.45 8.35 20.10
N THR A 80 9.67 7.83 20.08
CA THR A 80 10.89 8.64 20.13
C THR A 80 11.47 8.93 18.75
N GLY A 81 10.66 8.95 17.69
CA GLY A 81 11.19 9.18 16.35
C GLY A 81 10.17 9.58 15.30
N GLY A 82 10.69 9.91 14.12
CA GLY A 82 9.94 10.20 12.91
C GLY A 82 10.80 9.89 11.67
N PRO A 83 10.45 10.40 10.48
CA PRO A 83 9.32 11.29 10.24
C PRO A 83 7.99 10.52 10.32
N ALA A 84 6.90 11.23 10.57
CA ALA A 84 5.56 10.70 10.31
C ALA A 84 5.24 10.76 8.82
N PHE A 85 4.37 9.88 8.34
CA PHE A 85 3.95 9.85 6.95
C PHE A 85 2.55 10.43 6.76
N LEU A 86 2.47 11.43 5.88
CA LEU A 86 1.21 11.90 5.32
C LEU A 86 1.01 11.23 3.95
N VAL A 87 0.25 10.13 3.91
CA VAL A 87 -0.13 9.48 2.65
C VAL A 87 -1.26 10.28 1.99
N TYR A 88 -0.87 11.22 1.14
CA TYR A 88 -1.78 12.10 0.43
C TYR A 88 -2.62 11.30 -0.56
N TYR A 89 -3.95 11.51 -0.50
CA TYR A 89 -5.00 10.75 -1.18
C TYR A 89 -5.43 9.40 -0.55
N SER A 90 -4.84 8.96 0.56
CA SER A 90 -5.32 7.76 1.29
C SER A 90 -6.84 7.75 1.55
N PRO A 91 -7.48 8.86 1.98
CA PRO A 91 -8.94 8.88 2.17
C PRO A 91 -9.73 8.69 0.87
N ALA A 92 -9.24 9.24 -0.24
CA ALA A 92 -9.91 9.06 -1.53
C ALA A 92 -9.74 7.63 -2.05
N PHE A 93 -8.54 7.06 -1.88
CA PHE A 93 -8.24 5.68 -2.25
C PHE A 93 -9.12 4.69 -1.47
N LEU A 94 -9.19 4.80 -0.13
CA LEU A 94 -10.05 3.93 0.69
C LEU A 94 -11.52 4.05 0.29
N ARG A 95 -12.02 5.27 0.07
CA ARG A 95 -13.40 5.49 -0.38
C ARG A 95 -13.68 4.87 -1.75
N HIS A 96 -12.70 4.86 -2.64
CA HIS A 96 -12.85 4.30 -3.97
C HIS A 96 -12.76 2.77 -3.96
N CYS A 97 -11.86 2.20 -3.19
CA CYS A 97 -11.68 0.75 -3.13
C CYS A 97 -12.79 0.07 -2.34
N CYS A 98 -13.17 0.56 -1.16
CA CYS A 98 -14.09 -0.14 -0.25
C CYS A 98 -15.56 -0.04 -0.68
N THR A 99 -15.92 -0.51 -1.87
CA THR A 99 -17.29 -0.41 -2.40
C THR A 99 -18.10 -1.68 -2.25
N GLN A 100 -17.45 -2.86 -2.27
CA GLN A 100 -18.11 -4.18 -2.18
C GLN A 100 -17.82 -4.89 -0.84
N GLY A 101 -17.55 -4.13 0.22
CA GLY A 101 -17.38 -4.66 1.57
C GLY A 101 -15.93 -4.96 1.96
N ALA A 102 -15.75 -5.86 2.93
CA ALA A 102 -14.49 -6.06 3.63
C ALA A 102 -13.36 -6.62 2.76
N ALA A 103 -13.67 -7.41 1.72
CA ALA A 103 -12.67 -7.97 0.81
C ALA A 103 -11.91 -6.86 0.04
N ASP A 104 -12.64 -5.86 -0.46
CA ASP A 104 -12.04 -4.70 -1.12
C ASP A 104 -11.21 -3.87 -0.13
N GLY A 105 -11.75 -3.67 1.08
CA GLY A 105 -11.04 -2.99 2.16
C GLY A 105 -9.73 -3.68 2.51
N TYR A 106 -9.73 -5.02 2.55
CA TYR A 106 -8.55 -5.82 2.84
C TYR A 106 -7.46 -5.55 1.80
N ALA A 107 -7.82 -5.60 0.52
CA ALA A 107 -6.87 -5.36 -0.55
C ALA A 107 -6.30 -3.93 -0.51
N ALA A 108 -7.16 -2.92 -0.28
CA ALA A 108 -6.73 -1.53 -0.14
C ALA A 108 -5.75 -1.34 1.03
N LEU A 109 -6.01 -1.98 2.17
CA LEU A 109 -5.15 -1.88 3.34
C LEU A 109 -3.82 -2.62 3.15
N ILE A 110 -3.79 -3.76 2.44
CA ILE A 110 -2.52 -4.41 2.06
C ILE A 110 -1.66 -3.47 1.20
N ILE A 111 -2.27 -2.80 0.22
CA ILE A 111 -1.58 -1.84 -0.64
C ILE A 111 -0.99 -0.69 0.20
N LEU A 112 -1.78 -0.10 1.10
CA LEU A 112 -1.30 0.95 2.01
C LEU A 112 -0.18 0.46 2.93
N ALA A 113 -0.26 -0.77 3.45
CA ALA A 113 0.81 -1.36 4.25
C ALA A 113 2.13 -1.42 3.46
N GLU A 114 2.10 -1.79 2.18
CA GLU A 114 3.31 -1.79 1.36
C GLU A 114 3.83 -0.39 1.05
N VAL A 115 2.95 0.59 0.84
CA VAL A 115 3.37 1.99 0.69
C VAL A 115 4.13 2.46 1.95
N TYR A 116 3.62 2.16 3.14
CA TYR A 116 4.28 2.50 4.41
C TYR A 116 5.63 1.80 4.58
N ARG A 117 5.71 0.49 4.25
CA ARG A 117 6.99 -0.26 4.33
C ARG A 117 8.03 0.28 3.36
N ALA A 118 7.64 0.54 2.11
CA ALA A 118 8.53 1.12 1.11
C ALA A 118 8.98 2.51 1.54
N ALA A 119 8.08 3.33 2.09
CA ALA A 119 8.45 4.64 2.61
C ALA A 119 9.47 4.57 3.75
N ARG A 120 9.36 3.60 4.66
CA ARG A 120 10.36 3.39 5.72
C ARG A 120 11.73 2.99 5.22
N GLN A 121 11.86 2.50 3.99
CA GLN A 121 13.17 2.24 3.39
C GLN A 121 13.89 3.54 2.99
N PHE A 122 13.13 4.58 2.59
CA PHE A 122 13.67 5.89 2.23
C PHE A 122 13.80 6.85 3.41
N TRP A 123 12.86 6.76 4.35
CA TRP A 123 12.79 7.60 5.55
C TRP A 123 12.73 6.72 6.80
N PRO A 124 13.88 6.14 7.20
CA PRO A 124 13.96 5.33 8.39
C PRO A 124 13.49 6.09 9.63
N LEU A 125 12.97 5.36 10.61
CA LEU A 125 12.59 5.96 11.88
C LEU A 125 13.85 6.44 12.62
N SER A 126 13.93 7.72 12.93
CA SER A 126 15.07 8.35 13.61
C SER A 126 14.60 9.38 14.64
N ALA A 127 15.35 9.56 15.72
CA ALA A 127 15.03 10.55 16.76
C ALA A 127 15.22 11.98 16.25
N GLU A 128 16.18 12.18 15.35
CA GLU A 128 16.50 13.46 14.71
C GLU A 128 15.36 13.96 13.81
N GLN A 129 14.53 13.03 13.32
CA GLN A 129 13.36 13.34 12.51
C GLN A 129 12.05 13.29 13.31
N ALA A 130 12.12 13.29 14.65
CA ALA A 130 10.94 13.44 15.50
C ALA A 130 10.25 14.78 15.23
N GLY A 131 8.93 14.75 15.01
CA GLY A 131 8.16 15.95 14.62
C GLY A 131 8.33 16.37 13.16
N ALA A 132 9.14 15.67 12.36
CA ALA A 132 9.16 15.86 10.91
C ALA A 132 8.01 15.07 10.25
N THR A 133 7.58 15.53 9.08
CA THR A 133 6.57 14.86 8.27
C THR A 133 7.08 14.72 6.83
N VAL A 134 6.84 13.55 6.25
CA VAL A 134 7.08 13.25 4.83
C VAL A 134 5.73 13.05 4.15
N THR A 135 5.53 13.68 2.99
CA THR A 135 4.32 13.52 2.19
C THR A 135 4.52 12.48 1.10
N ILE A 136 3.63 11.49 1.04
CA ILE A 136 3.66 10.43 0.04
C ILE A 136 2.43 10.57 -0.83
N PHE A 137 2.63 10.91 -2.10
CA PHE A 137 1.55 11.09 -3.07
C PHE A 137 1.19 9.76 -3.73
N ILE A 138 -0.04 9.27 -3.51
CA ILE A 138 -0.54 8.03 -4.11
C ILE A 138 -1.58 8.28 -5.21
N ALA A 139 -1.34 9.29 -6.06
CA ALA A 139 -2.30 9.70 -7.10
C ALA A 139 -2.66 8.58 -8.07
N ASP A 140 -1.67 7.81 -8.54
CA ASP A 140 -1.85 6.72 -9.49
C ASP A 140 -2.67 5.55 -8.87
N LEU A 141 -2.51 5.33 -7.56
CA LEU A 141 -3.33 4.35 -6.81
C LEU A 141 -4.75 4.86 -6.58
N LYS A 142 -4.96 6.14 -6.25
CA LYS A 142 -6.30 6.73 -6.02
C LYS A 142 -7.23 6.50 -7.22
N ALA A 143 -6.69 6.56 -8.44
CA ALA A 143 -7.46 6.38 -9.67
C ALA A 143 -7.81 4.91 -9.96
N SER A 144 -7.29 3.96 -9.17
CA SER A 144 -7.40 2.53 -9.40
C SER A 144 -8.12 1.86 -8.22
N ASN A 145 -8.96 0.87 -8.51
CA ASN A 145 -9.42 -0.08 -7.48
C ASN A 145 -8.46 -1.28 -7.40
N ALA A 146 -8.67 -2.17 -6.42
CA ALA A 146 -7.80 -3.34 -6.24
C ALA A 146 -7.73 -4.23 -7.49
N ALA A 147 -8.86 -4.45 -8.17
CA ALA A 147 -8.91 -5.27 -9.38
C ALA A 147 -8.09 -4.64 -10.52
N ALA A 148 -8.22 -3.34 -10.74
CA ALA A 148 -7.44 -2.60 -11.73
C ALA A 148 -5.94 -2.68 -11.44
N ILE A 149 -5.53 -2.60 -10.16
CA ILE A 149 -4.12 -2.76 -9.77
C ILE A 149 -3.59 -4.15 -10.15
N VAL A 150 -4.38 -5.20 -9.93
CA VAL A 150 -4.02 -6.58 -10.31
C VAL A 150 -3.94 -6.74 -11.83
N GLU A 151 -4.89 -6.15 -12.57
CA GLU A 151 -4.87 -6.16 -14.04
C GLU A 151 -3.62 -5.49 -14.60
N ARG A 152 -3.24 -4.33 -14.06
CA ARG A 152 -2.00 -3.61 -14.42
C ARG A 152 -0.75 -4.47 -14.21
N LEU A 153 -0.71 -5.23 -13.11
CA LEU A 153 0.39 -6.18 -12.86
C LEU A 153 0.42 -7.30 -13.90
N ALA A 154 -0.74 -7.81 -14.32
CA ALA A 154 -0.84 -8.81 -15.37
C ALA A 154 -0.46 -8.27 -16.77
N GLU A 155 -0.60 -6.96 -16.99
CA GLU A 155 -0.16 -6.26 -18.20
C GLU A 155 1.36 -6.02 -18.25
N GLY A 156 2.12 -6.42 -17.22
CA GLY A 156 3.55 -6.17 -17.14
C GLY A 156 3.90 -4.78 -16.63
N GLN A 157 2.96 -4.10 -15.98
CA GLN A 157 3.20 -2.84 -15.28
C GLN A 157 3.38 -3.10 -13.79
N CYS A 158 4.01 -2.21 -13.04
CA CYS A 158 4.08 -2.28 -11.60
C CYS A 158 4.00 -0.89 -10.98
N PHE A 159 3.81 -0.83 -9.66
CA PHE A 159 3.87 0.43 -8.94
C PHE A 159 5.20 0.52 -8.19
N ILE A 160 5.83 1.69 -8.28
CA ILE A 160 7.05 2.02 -7.56
C ILE A 160 6.78 3.21 -6.64
N LEU A 161 7.41 3.25 -5.48
CA LEU A 161 7.56 4.47 -4.69
C LEU A 161 8.89 5.12 -5.06
N LYS A 162 8.82 6.34 -5.61
CA LYS A 162 9.98 7.16 -5.94
C LYS A 162 10.13 8.31 -4.95
N GLN A 163 11.26 8.37 -4.27
CA GLN A 163 11.71 9.51 -3.48
C GLN A 163 12.14 10.65 -4.42
N THR A 164 11.44 11.77 -4.36
CA THR A 164 11.74 12.95 -5.21
C THR A 164 12.46 14.06 -4.44
N GLY A 165 12.52 13.95 -3.12
CA GLY A 165 13.19 14.91 -2.27
C GLY A 165 13.37 14.40 -0.84
N ALA A 166 13.82 15.27 0.05
CA ALA A 166 14.03 14.94 1.45
C ALA A 166 12.70 14.68 2.20
N THR A 167 11.60 15.29 1.77
CA THR A 167 10.30 15.25 2.46
C THR A 167 9.15 14.77 1.58
N GLU A 168 9.43 14.26 0.37
CA GLU A 168 8.40 13.91 -0.61
C GLU A 168 8.71 12.61 -1.36
N GLY A 169 7.68 11.81 -1.58
CA GLY A 169 7.70 10.65 -2.45
C GLY A 169 6.42 10.49 -3.25
N TYR A 170 6.52 9.83 -4.40
CA TYR A 170 5.40 9.60 -5.30
C TYR A 170 5.28 8.11 -5.61
N VAL A 171 4.08 7.57 -5.47
CA VAL A 171 3.77 6.26 -6.04
C VAL A 171 3.41 6.43 -7.51
N ARG A 172 4.14 5.73 -8.38
CA ARG A 172 4.00 5.80 -9.85
C ARG A 172 3.77 4.43 -10.44
N LEU A 173 2.91 4.37 -11.45
CA LEU A 173 2.82 3.22 -12.35
C LEU A 173 3.99 3.26 -13.34
N THR A 174 4.63 2.12 -13.60
CA THR A 174 5.82 2.01 -14.47
C THR A 174 5.81 0.65 -15.17
N GLU A 175 6.27 0.58 -16.42
CA GLU A 175 6.45 -0.68 -17.13
C GLU A 175 7.53 -1.52 -16.44
N MET A 176 7.36 -2.84 -16.35
CA MET A 176 8.38 -3.71 -15.76
C MET A 176 9.70 -3.68 -16.54
N ASP A 177 9.65 -3.43 -17.84
CA ASP A 177 10.83 -3.29 -18.70
C ASP A 177 11.67 -2.05 -18.33
N ASP A 178 11.04 -0.98 -17.83
CA ASP A 178 11.74 0.21 -17.36
C ASP A 178 12.45 -0.01 -16.00
N LEU A 179 12.17 -1.13 -15.33
CA LEU A 179 12.84 -1.52 -14.10
C LEU A 179 14.21 -2.14 -14.34
N VAL A 180 14.65 -2.32 -15.60
CA VAL A 180 15.98 -2.82 -15.92
C VAL A 180 17.03 -1.84 -15.37
N GLY A 181 17.67 -2.22 -14.25
CA GLY A 181 18.60 -1.38 -13.50
C GLY A 181 18.08 -0.94 -12.12
N ILE A 182 16.77 -1.01 -11.90
CA ILE A 182 16.16 -0.92 -10.58
C ILE A 182 16.26 -2.31 -9.95
N ASP A 183 17.36 -2.58 -9.28
CA ASP A 183 17.54 -3.85 -8.58
C ASP A 183 16.43 -3.99 -7.52
N CYS A 184 15.58 -4.98 -7.75
CA CYS A 184 14.35 -5.25 -7.02
C CYS A 184 14.62 -5.92 -5.66
N THR A 185 15.88 -6.26 -5.39
CA THR A 185 16.30 -6.95 -4.19
C THR A 185 17.02 -5.98 -3.28
N LEU A 186 16.26 -5.41 -2.33
CA LEU A 186 16.72 -4.60 -1.20
C LEU A 186 17.24 -3.20 -1.60
N CYS A 187 16.73 -2.17 -0.92
CA CYS A 187 17.19 -0.79 -1.04
C CYS A 187 18.67 -0.70 -0.66
N LYS A 188 19.54 -0.69 -1.68
CA LYS A 188 20.92 -0.27 -1.48
C LYS A 188 20.93 1.24 -1.20
N PRO A 189 21.78 1.74 -0.30
CA PRO A 189 21.95 3.18 -0.09
C PRO A 189 22.17 3.90 -1.42
N GLY A 190 21.47 5.02 -1.62
CA GLY A 190 21.56 5.84 -2.84
C GLY A 190 20.54 5.53 -3.94
N ARG A 191 19.58 4.62 -3.71
CA ARG A 191 18.42 4.49 -4.60
C ARG A 191 17.33 5.49 -4.27
N ASP A 192 16.69 6.00 -5.31
CA ASP A 192 15.54 6.90 -5.21
C ASP A 192 14.20 6.17 -5.43
N SER A 193 14.20 4.86 -5.70
CA SER A 193 13.00 4.12 -6.13
C SER A 193 12.92 2.71 -5.54
N SER A 194 11.72 2.27 -5.15
CA SER A 194 11.44 0.97 -4.52
C SER A 194 10.14 0.39 -5.08
N VAL A 195 10.18 -0.87 -5.50
CA VAL A 195 9.02 -1.56 -6.09
C VAL A 195 8.04 -1.96 -4.99
N LEU A 196 6.76 -1.68 -5.18
CA LEU A 196 5.72 -2.03 -4.22
C LEU A 196 5.22 -3.45 -4.47
N HIS A 197 5.52 -4.37 -3.55
CA HIS A 197 5.31 -5.81 -3.73
C HIS A 197 3.95 -6.33 -3.28
N PHE A 198 2.84 -5.70 -3.69
CA PHE A 198 1.51 -6.11 -3.22
C PHE A 198 1.14 -7.57 -3.58
N TRP A 199 1.72 -8.12 -4.65
CA TRP A 199 1.46 -9.49 -5.11
C TRP A 199 2.12 -10.58 -4.26
N LYS A 200 3.17 -10.23 -3.51
CA LYS A 200 3.81 -11.19 -2.59
C LYS A 200 2.98 -11.37 -1.31
N SER A 201 2.18 -10.36 -0.97
CA SER A 201 1.44 -10.26 0.28
C SER A 201 -0.04 -10.60 0.04
N HIS A 202 -0.40 -11.89 0.09
CA HIS A 202 -1.78 -12.41 0.18
C HIS A 202 -2.82 -11.94 -0.86
N LEU A 203 -2.48 -11.05 -1.79
CA LEU A 203 -3.30 -10.70 -2.95
C LEU A 203 -3.15 -11.74 -4.06
N CYS A 204 -2.96 -13.01 -3.68
CA CYS A 204 -2.84 -14.07 -4.66
C CYS A 204 -4.14 -14.05 -5.48
N PRO A 205 -4.06 -13.94 -6.82
CA PRO A 205 -5.26 -13.88 -7.64
C PRO A 205 -6.22 -15.03 -7.37
N LEU A 206 -5.73 -16.19 -6.95
CA LEU A 206 -6.59 -17.34 -6.61
C LEU A 206 -7.51 -17.09 -5.40
N ASP A 207 -7.09 -16.29 -4.42
CA ASP A 207 -7.92 -15.97 -3.25
C ASP A 207 -8.95 -14.86 -3.57
N LEU A 208 -8.62 -13.95 -4.51
CA LEU A 208 -9.53 -12.91 -5.00
C LEU A 208 -10.49 -13.42 -6.10
N VAL A 209 -10.05 -14.35 -6.96
CA VAL A 209 -10.83 -14.90 -8.08
C VAL A 209 -11.99 -15.75 -7.58
N ILE A 210 -11.92 -16.35 -6.40
CA ILE A 210 -13.05 -17.06 -5.78
C ILE A 210 -14.19 -16.09 -5.42
N ALA A 211 -13.91 -14.80 -5.23
CA ALA A 211 -14.90 -13.79 -4.87
C ALA A 211 -15.52 -13.03 -6.06
N THR A 212 -14.96 -13.14 -7.27
CA THR A 212 -15.46 -12.40 -8.45
C THR A 212 -15.92 -13.36 -9.57
N PRO A 213 -17.23 -13.45 -9.89
CA PRO A 213 -17.74 -14.40 -10.87
C PRO A 213 -17.41 -14.07 -12.35
N SER A 214 -16.61 -13.03 -12.64
CA SER A 214 -16.45 -12.48 -14.01
C SER A 214 -15.06 -12.61 -14.64
N LEU A 215 -14.06 -13.22 -13.99
CA LEU A 215 -12.68 -13.30 -14.52
C LEU A 215 -12.41 -14.50 -15.44
N SER A 216 -13.40 -15.34 -15.75
CA SER A 216 -13.27 -16.47 -16.69
C SER A 216 -12.98 -16.08 -18.15
N LYS A 217 -12.80 -14.77 -18.44
CA LYS A 217 -12.50 -14.24 -19.78
C LYS A 217 -11.04 -13.86 -20.02
N LEU A 218 -10.16 -13.94 -19.02
CA LEU A 218 -8.72 -13.81 -19.25
C LEU A 218 -8.20 -15.12 -19.86
N ALA A 219 -8.36 -15.24 -21.17
CA ALA A 219 -7.68 -16.27 -21.93
C ALA A 219 -6.16 -16.07 -21.77
N PRO A 220 -5.37 -17.14 -21.54
CA PRO A 220 -3.93 -17.04 -21.52
C PRO A 220 -3.47 -16.45 -22.86
N ARG A 221 -2.79 -15.31 -22.82
CA ARG A 221 -2.17 -14.69 -23.98
C ARG A 221 -1.20 -15.72 -24.54
N LYS A 222 -1.55 -16.37 -25.66
CA LYS A 222 -0.64 -17.28 -26.36
C LYS A 222 0.57 -16.43 -26.80
N LEU A 223 1.70 -16.61 -26.12
CA LEU A 223 3.01 -16.23 -26.65
C LEU A 223 3.17 -16.99 -27.97
N SER A 224 3.00 -16.30 -29.10
CA SER A 224 3.21 -16.92 -30.41
C SER A 224 4.70 -17.17 -30.58
N ALA A 225 5.11 -18.44 -30.55
CA ALA A 225 6.46 -18.91 -30.82
C ALA A 225 6.80 -18.87 -32.32
N SER A 226 6.53 -17.75 -33.00
CA SER A 226 6.76 -17.58 -34.42
C SER A 226 7.50 -16.26 -34.67
N ASP A 227 8.76 -16.22 -34.26
CA ASP A 227 9.73 -15.26 -34.81
C ASP A 227 11.11 -15.93 -34.98
N PRO A 228 11.30 -16.76 -36.03
CA PRO A 228 12.59 -17.35 -36.35
C PRO A 228 13.44 -16.33 -37.12
N GLY A 229 13.95 -15.30 -36.42
CA GLY A 229 14.64 -14.19 -37.09
C GLY A 229 15.89 -13.63 -36.39
N ILE A 230 16.28 -14.14 -35.22
CA ILE A 230 17.39 -13.57 -34.44
C ILE A 230 18.31 -14.67 -33.92
N LEU A 231 19.00 -15.39 -34.82
CA LEU A 231 20.06 -16.32 -34.41
C LEU A 231 21.20 -16.51 -35.44
N GLU A 232 21.33 -15.63 -36.44
CA GLU A 232 22.40 -15.76 -37.47
C GLU A 232 23.43 -14.63 -37.52
N LYS A 233 23.45 -13.67 -36.59
CA LYS A 233 24.43 -12.55 -36.64
C LYS A 233 25.64 -12.64 -35.70
N ILE A 234 25.91 -13.77 -35.03
CA ILE A 234 27.01 -13.86 -34.05
C ILE A 234 28.23 -14.69 -34.53
N THR A 235 28.19 -15.39 -35.67
CA THR A 235 29.27 -16.34 -36.03
C THR A 235 30.22 -15.95 -37.16
N SER A 236 30.21 -14.73 -37.70
CA SER A 236 31.09 -14.37 -38.84
C SER A 236 32.16 -13.30 -38.59
N SER A 237 32.42 -12.86 -37.36
CA SER A 237 33.45 -11.85 -37.08
C SER A 237 34.62 -12.40 -36.26
N SER A 238 35.37 -13.37 -36.81
CA SER A 238 36.68 -13.80 -36.29
C SER A 238 37.48 -14.55 -37.36
N ARG A 239 37.97 -13.83 -38.38
CA ARG A 239 39.17 -14.21 -39.16
C ARG A 239 39.86 -12.94 -39.68
N SER A 240 40.85 -12.49 -38.93
CA SER A 240 42.00 -11.68 -39.36
C SER A 240 43.06 -11.77 -38.27
#